data_AF-A0A453H6R1-F1
#
_entry.id   AF-A0A453H6R1-F1
#
_cell.length_a   1.000
_cell.length_b   1.000
_cell.length_c   1.000
_cell.angle_alpha   90.00
_cell.angle_beta   90.00
_cell.angle_gamma   90.00
#
_symmetry.space_group_name_H-M   'P 1'
#
loop_
_entity.id
_entity.type
_entity.pdbx_description
1 polymer ?
#
loop_
_entity_poly.entity_id
_entity_poly.type
_entity_poly.pdbx_seq_one_letter_code
_entity_poly.pdbx_strand_id
1 'polypeptide(L)'
;GTQLLWEPAWPNDLLYIFPVVILGTIACNVGLAVLEPSMIGEPADPFATPLEILPEWYFFPVFQILRTVPNKLLGILLIVSVPTGLLTIPFLENVNKFQNPFRRLVAMTVF
;
A
#
# COMPACT_ATOMS: atom_id res chain seq x y z
N GLY A 1 -5.07 40.53 -3.29
CA GLY A 1 -6.11 39.50 -3.12
C GLY A 1 -5.62 38.26 -3.81
N THR A 2 -5.51 37.09 -3.22
CA THR A 2 -6.23 36.48 -2.09
C THR A 2 -5.24 35.62 -1.30
N GLN A 3 -4.83 36.07 -0.10
CA GLN A 3 -4.13 35.20 0.85
C GLN A 3 -5.22 34.40 1.57
N LEU A 4 -5.39 33.16 1.11
CA LEU A 4 -6.41 32.21 1.57
C LEU A 4 -6.27 31.98 3.08
N LEU A 5 -7.43 31.79 3.73
CA LEU A 5 -7.77 31.72 5.16
C LEU A 5 -6.95 30.77 6.09
N TRP A 6 -5.79 30.27 5.67
CA TRP A 6 -5.04 29.16 6.30
C TRP A 6 -3.59 29.56 6.61
N GLU A 7 -2.89 28.66 7.32
CA GLU A 7 -1.46 28.76 7.57
C GLU A 7 -0.69 28.81 6.22
N PRO A 8 0.25 29.74 6.02
CA PRO A 8 0.96 29.84 4.77
C PRO A 8 1.91 28.64 4.60
N ALA A 9 1.74 27.91 3.49
CA ALA A 9 2.57 26.74 3.18
C ALA A 9 4.08 27.05 3.18
N TRP A 10 4.45 28.26 2.76
CA TRP A 10 5.80 28.79 2.92
C TRP A 10 5.85 29.88 3.99
N PRO A 11 6.81 29.85 4.93
CA PRO A 11 7.84 28.81 5.11
C PRO A 11 7.38 27.64 5.99
N ASN A 12 6.20 27.74 6.61
CA ASN A 12 5.87 26.98 7.80
C ASN A 12 5.82 25.46 7.57
N ASP A 13 5.12 25.01 6.53
CA ASP A 13 5.08 23.58 6.20
C ASP A 13 6.31 23.14 5.40
N LEU A 14 6.61 23.86 4.32
CA LEU A 14 7.62 23.43 3.35
C LEU A 14 9.05 23.48 3.88
N LEU A 15 9.40 24.50 4.66
CA LEU A 15 10.77 24.68 5.15
C LEU A 15 10.98 24.04 6.52
N TYR A 16 9.97 24.06 7.40
CA TYR A 16 10.14 23.57 8.77
C TYR A 16 9.60 22.15 8.96
N ILE A 17 8.37 21.85 8.52
CA ILE A 17 7.76 20.54 8.75
C ILE A 17 8.32 19.46 7.81
N PHE A 18 8.48 19.77 6.52
CA PHE A 18 8.89 18.75 5.54
C PHE A 18 10.26 18.14 5.84
N PRO A 19 11.33 18.90 6.18
CA PRO A 19 12.61 18.30 6.54
C PRO A 19 12.54 17.43 7.79
N VAL A 20 11.71 17.78 8.78
CA VAL A 20 11.52 16.98 9.99
C VAL A 20 10.91 15.62 9.64
N VAL A 21 9.89 15.59 8.77
CA VAL A 21 9.26 14.34 8.31
C VAL A 21 10.25 13.50 7.49
N ILE A 22 11.01 14.12 6.59
CA ILE A 22 12.00 13.43 5.76
C ILE A 22 13.09 12.81 6.65
N LEU A 23 13.70 13.60 7.53
CA LEU A 23 14.75 13.12 8.42
C LEU A 23 14.24 12.06 9.40
N GLY A 24 13.01 12.22 9.92
CA GLY A 24 12.37 11.22 10.77
C GLY A 24 12.18 9.88 10.06
N THR A 25 11.66 9.91 8.82
CA THR A 25 11.48 8.69 8.02
C THR A 25 12.81 8.00 7.70
N ILE A 26 13.83 8.78 7.33
CA ILE A 26 15.18 8.25 7.08
C ILE A 26 15.77 7.66 8.36
N ALA A 27 15.66 8.36 9.49
CA ALA A 27 16.18 7.90 10.77
C ALA A 27 15.52 6.58 11.20
N CYS A 28 14.21 6.43 11.01
CA CYS A 28 13.50 5.18 11.27
C CYS A 28 14.01 4.04 10.37
N ASN A 29 14.14 4.27 9.06
CA ASN A 29 14.62 3.24 8.13
C ASN A 29 16.06 2.81 8.42
N VAL A 30 16.95 3.77 8.72
CA VAL A 30 18.33 3.49 9.11
C VAL A 30 18.38 2.77 10.46
N GLY A 31 17.56 3.20 11.43
CA GLY A 31 17.43 2.53 12.72
C GLY A 31 17.04 1.06 12.56
N LEU A 32 16.01 0.76 11.78
CA LEU A 32 15.61 -0.61 11.48
C LEU A 32 16.71 -1.40 10.77
N ALA A 33 17.35 -0.84 9.74
CA ALA A 33 18.41 -1.52 9.00
C ALA A 33 19.64 -1.86 9.85
N VAL A 34 19.96 -1.03 10.85
CA VAL A 34 21.09 -1.26 11.77
C VAL A 34 20.72 -2.25 12.88
N LEU A 35 19.50 -2.16 13.42
CA LEU A 35 19.04 -3.02 14.51
C LEU A 35 18.69 -4.43 14.03
N GLU A 36 18.20 -4.57 12.81
CA GLU A 36 17.80 -5.85 12.20
C GLU A 36 18.38 -5.94 10.77
N PRO A 37 19.67 -6.30 10.65
CA PRO A 37 20.30 -6.43 9.34
C PRO A 37 19.72 -7.62 8.55
N SER A 38 19.56 -7.43 7.24
CA SER A 38 19.04 -8.47 6.35
C SER A 38 19.96 -9.70 6.31
N MET A 39 19.38 -10.89 6.41
CA MET A 39 20.10 -12.15 6.31
C MET A 39 20.40 -12.50 4.85
N ILE A 40 21.60 -13.03 4.59
CA ILE A 40 21.97 -13.59 3.28
C ILE A 40 21.56 -15.06 3.27
N GLY A 41 20.73 -15.44 2.30
CA GLY A 41 20.29 -16.83 2.10
C GLY A 41 21.30 -17.69 1.35
N GLU A 42 21.01 -18.99 1.26
CA GLU A 42 21.79 -19.94 0.48
C GLU A 42 21.66 -19.67 -1.05
N PRO A 43 22.68 -20.01 -1.86
CA PRO A 43 22.58 -19.92 -3.32
C PRO A 43 21.41 -20.75 -3.85
N ALA A 44 20.73 -20.27 -4.89
CA ALA A 44 19.60 -20.98 -5.49
C ALA A 44 20.04 -22.30 -6.15
N ASP A 45 19.40 -23.40 -5.76
CA ASP A 45 19.55 -24.73 -6.38
C ASP A 45 18.22 -25.16 -7.04
N PRO A 46 18.16 -25.34 -8.37
CA PRO A 46 16.96 -25.79 -9.07
C PRO A 46 16.45 -27.19 -8.65
N PHE A 47 17.31 -28.02 -8.05
CA PHE A 47 16.94 -29.40 -7.66
C PHE A 47 16.53 -29.52 -6.18
N ALA A 48 16.64 -28.46 -5.39
CA ALA A 48 16.28 -28.44 -3.98
C ALA A 48 15.21 -27.37 -3.68
N THR A 49 13.99 -27.82 -3.35
CA THR A 49 12.91 -26.90 -2.94
C THR A 49 12.91 -26.72 -1.41
N PRO A 50 12.96 -25.48 -0.88
CA PRO A 50 12.88 -25.23 0.55
C PRO A 50 11.50 -25.60 1.12
N LEU A 51 11.44 -25.88 2.43
CA LEU A 51 10.20 -26.34 3.08
C LEU A 51 9.09 -25.28 3.08
N GLU A 52 9.45 -24.00 3.21
CA GLU A 52 8.52 -22.87 3.22
C GLU A 52 8.85 -21.90 2.08
N ILE A 53 7.94 -21.77 1.12
CA ILE A 53 8.04 -20.83 0.00
C ILE A 53 6.97 -19.77 0.19
N LEU A 54 7.38 -18.61 0.70
CA LEU A 54 6.50 -17.47 0.97
C LEU A 54 7.00 -16.25 0.18
N PRO A 55 6.10 -15.50 -0.46
CA PRO A 55 6.46 -14.22 -1.07
C PRO A 55 6.57 -13.13 0.00
N GLU A 56 6.81 -11.90 -0.43
CA GLU A 56 6.74 -10.73 0.45
C GLU A 56 5.33 -10.50 1.01
N TRP A 57 5.26 -9.84 2.17
CA TRP A 57 4.03 -9.69 2.96
C TRP A 57 2.88 -9.01 2.21
N TYR A 58 3.18 -8.05 1.33
CA TYR A 58 2.18 -7.37 0.51
C TYR A 58 1.56 -8.26 -0.58
N PHE A 59 2.18 -9.40 -0.88
CA PHE A 59 1.63 -10.42 -1.79
C PHE A 59 0.84 -11.53 -1.09
N PHE A 60 0.79 -11.58 0.25
CA PHE A 60 0.06 -12.63 0.97
C PHE A 60 -1.41 -12.77 0.56
N PRO A 61 -2.21 -11.71 0.37
CA PRO A 61 -3.60 -11.85 -0.09
C PRO A 61 -3.70 -12.51 -1.47
N VAL A 62 -2.82 -12.13 -2.40
CA VAL A 62 -2.75 -12.69 -3.76
C VAL A 62 -2.28 -14.13 -3.74
N PHE A 63 -1.26 -14.45 -2.93
CA PHE A 63 -0.76 -15.81 -2.74
C PHE A 63 -1.82 -16.73 -2.15
N GLN A 64 -2.62 -16.24 -1.20
CA GLN A 64 -3.75 -16.97 -0.64
C GLN A 64 -4.78 -17.32 -1.72
N ILE A 65 -5.14 -16.37 -2.59
CA ILE A 65 -6.06 -16.59 -3.71
C ILE A 65 -5.50 -17.67 -4.66
N LEU A 66 -4.20 -17.58 -4.99
CA LEU A 66 -3.54 -18.53 -5.90
C LEU A 66 -3.54 -19.98 -5.39
N ARG A 67 -3.43 -20.20 -4.07
CA ARG A 67 -3.40 -21.56 -3.49
C ARG A 67 -4.78 -22.12 -3.11
N THR A 68 -5.77 -21.25 -2.89
CA THR A 68 -7.10 -21.66 -2.44
C THR A 68 -8.06 -21.92 -3.60
N VAL A 69 -7.91 -21.20 -4.72
CA VAL A 69 -8.78 -21.36 -5.88
C VAL A 69 -8.28 -22.53 -6.74
N PRO A 70 -9.08 -23.60 -6.92
CA PRO A 70 -8.63 -24.78 -7.67
C PRO A 70 -8.50 -24.51 -9.18
N ASN A 71 -9.28 -23.58 -9.73
CA ASN A 71 -9.21 -23.20 -11.14
C ASN A 71 -8.19 -22.10 -11.38
N LYS A 72 -7.12 -22.41 -12.13
CA LYS A 72 -6.04 -21.47 -12.45
C LYS A 72 -6.52 -20.22 -13.17
N LEU A 73 -7.47 -20.34 -14.11
CA LEU A 73 -7.99 -19.18 -14.85
C LEU A 73 -8.79 -18.24 -13.93
N LEU A 74 -9.63 -18.81 -13.06
CA LEU A 74 -10.42 -18.02 -12.09
C LEU A 74 -9.51 -17.31 -11.07
N GLY A 75 -8.45 -17.98 -10.62
CA GLY A 75 -7.45 -17.36 -9.73
C GLY A 75 -6.79 -16.14 -10.37
N ILE A 76 -6.35 -16.24 -11.62
CA ILE A 76 -5.75 -15.11 -12.35
C ILE A 76 -6.77 -13.97 -12.52
N LEU A 77 -8.01 -14.27 -12.89
CA LEU A 77 -9.06 -13.25 -13.04
C LEU A 77 -9.33 -12.50 -11.73
N LEU A 78 -9.38 -13.19 -10.59
CA LEU A 78 -9.55 -12.57 -9.28
C LEU A 78 -8.38 -11.65 -8.91
N ILE A 79 -7.15 -12.03 -9.24
CA ILE A 79 -5.98 -11.19 -8.97
C ILE A 79 -6.02 -9.92 -9.80
N VAL A 80 -6.33 -10.02 -11.09
CA VAL A 80 -6.48 -8.86 -11.98
C VAL A 80 -7.65 -7.97 -11.54
N SER A 81 -8.69 -8.55 -10.97
CA SER A 81 -9.85 -7.80 -10.49
C SER A 81 -9.53 -6.80 -9.38
N VAL A 82 -8.47 -7.00 -8.59
CA VAL A 82 -8.07 -6.09 -7.50
C VAL A 82 -7.65 -4.71 -8.04
N PRO A 83 -6.58 -4.58 -8.86
CA PRO A 83 -6.20 -3.28 -9.41
C PRO A 83 -7.24 -2.73 -10.38
N THR A 84 -7.90 -3.57 -11.18
CA THR A 84 -8.97 -3.10 -12.09
C THR A 84 -10.17 -2.55 -11.31
N GLY A 85 -10.58 -3.22 -10.24
CA GLY A 85 -11.63 -2.72 -9.34
C GLY A 85 -11.25 -1.39 -8.71
N LEU A 86 -10.02 -1.27 -8.21
CA LEU A 86 -9.51 -0.04 -7.62
C LEU A 86 -9.53 1.14 -8.62
N LEU A 87 -9.19 0.90 -9.88
CA LEU A 87 -9.26 1.90 -10.95
C LEU A 87 -10.69 2.38 -11.23
N THR A 88 -11.70 1.54 -11.01
CA THR A 88 -13.11 1.90 -11.25
C THR A 88 -13.74 2.74 -10.13
N ILE A 89 -13.16 2.75 -8.92
CA ILE A 89 -13.70 3.46 -7.74
C ILE A 89 -14.08 4.92 -8.01
N PRO A 90 -13.20 5.79 -8.55
CA PRO A 90 -13.54 7.21 -8.74
C PRO A 90 -14.71 7.42 -9.72
N PHE A 91 -14.94 6.47 -10.64
CA PHE A 91 -16.05 6.54 -11.59
C PHE A 91 -17.36 6.06 -10.96
N LEU A 92 -17.32 4.99 -10.15
CA LEU A 92 -18.49 4.45 -9.45
C LEU A 92 -18.96 5.39 -8.33
N GLU A 93 -18.04 5.98 -7.57
CA GLU A 93 -18.35 6.84 -6.41
C GLU A 93 -18.58 8.32 -6.77
N ASN A 94 -18.56 8.67 -8.06
CA ASN A 94 -18.85 10.04 -8.53
C ASN A 94 -20.32 10.45 -8.30
N VAL A 95 -21.18 9.53 -7.86
CA VAL A 95 -22.57 9.83 -7.50
C VAL A 95 -22.65 10.86 -6.36
N ASN A 96 -21.68 10.88 -5.44
CA ASN A 96 -21.67 11.77 -4.28
C ASN A 96 -20.43 12.66 -4.25
N LYS A 97 -20.60 13.97 -4.05
CA LYS A 97 -19.48 14.94 -3.94
C LYS A 97 -18.86 15.01 -2.54
N PHE A 98 -19.41 14.29 -1.57
CA PHE A 98 -18.93 14.34 -0.20
C PHE A 98 -17.57 13.66 -0.06
N GLN A 99 -16.61 14.35 0.56
CA GLN A 99 -15.28 13.79 0.84
C GLN A 99 -15.20 13.15 2.23
N ASN A 100 -15.99 13.67 3.19
CA ASN A 100 -15.99 13.18 4.55
C ASN A 100 -16.59 11.75 4.62
N PRO A 101 -15.84 10.73 5.10
CA PRO A 101 -16.33 9.35 5.22
C PRO A 101 -17.62 9.23 6.05
N PHE A 102 -17.79 10.06 7.09
CA PHE A 102 -19.00 10.07 7.93
C PHE A 102 -20.26 10.51 7.18
N ARG A 103 -20.12 11.13 6.00
CA ARG A 103 -21.22 11.48 5.10
C ARG A 103 -21.46 10.45 3.99
N ARG A 104 -20.67 9.36 3.95
CA ARG A 104 -20.70 8.29 2.95
C ARG A 104 -20.65 6.92 3.59
N LEU A 105 -21.66 6.63 4.43
CA LEU A 105 -21.72 5.40 5.23
C LEU A 105 -21.60 4.12 4.40
N VAL A 106 -22.24 4.07 3.22
CA VAL A 106 -22.17 2.89 2.34
C VAL A 106 -20.75 2.65 1.84
N ALA A 107 -20.09 3.69 1.31
CA ALA A 107 -18.72 3.58 0.81
C ALA A 107 -17.74 3.21 1.93
N MET A 108 -17.91 3.78 3.13
CA MET A 108 -17.08 3.48 4.30
C MET A 108 -17.18 2.02 4.78
N THR A 109 -18.34 1.38 4.58
CA THR A 109 -18.51 -0.04 4.97
C THR A 109 -17.99 -1.03 3.93
N VAL A 110 -17.87 -0.61 2.68
CA VAL A 110 -17.54 -1.49 1.54
C VAL A 110 -16.08 -1.40 1.15
N PHE A 111 -15.47 -0.20 1.23
CA PHE A 111 -14.07 0.08 0.91
C PHE A 111 -13.27 0.33 2.19
#